data_AF-A0A7U2EX89-F1
#
_entry.id   AF-A0A7U2EX89-F1
#
_cell.length_a   1.000
_cell.length_b   1.000
_cell.length_c   1.000
_cell.angle_alpha   90.00
_cell.angle_beta   90.00
_cell.angle_gamma   90.00
#
_symmetry.space_group_name_H-M   'P 1'
#
loop_
_entity.id
_entity.type
_entity.pdbx_description
1 polymer ?
#
loop_
_entity_poly.entity_id
_entity_poly.type
_entity_poly.pdbx_seq_one_letter_code
_entity_poly.pdbx_strand_id
1 'polypeptide(L)'
;MEPDHHIPRHMLKIRKDLLYRLRWPILSSLSSIQISTGPISLTFDSANNRTTSLDTSQTSLVPLFSSPLADNSLFNPPLSRVDEICMSECAERQDYYESHDVFDYKAPTPLSIHNADDSPITLGQFVAEVHAYYLTNVTAIKEVKAETYGVPNESGGRTITCGKPWLPDDVGFWFHRAFSVGLEGKVRVSVDVVVEGDAWTRRGMEGFWEMQLRLAGVNEMGRETM
;
A
#
# COMPACT_ATOMS: atom_id res chain seq x y z
N MET A 1 -14.61 -23.22 25.52
CA MET A 1 -14.23 -21.81 25.73
C MET A 1 -12.90 -21.63 25.05
N GLU A 2 -12.91 -21.13 23.82
CA GLU A 2 -11.67 -20.70 23.18
C GLU A 2 -11.17 -19.42 23.88
N PRO A 3 -9.85 -19.27 24.06
CA PRO A 3 -9.30 -18.07 24.65
C PRO A 3 -9.46 -16.92 23.64
N ASP A 4 -10.28 -15.95 24.01
CA ASP A 4 -10.48 -14.70 23.29
C ASP A 4 -9.14 -13.96 23.18
N HIS A 5 -8.43 -14.18 22.06
CA HIS A 5 -7.16 -13.52 21.75
C HIS A 5 -7.47 -12.08 21.34
N HIS A 6 -7.78 -11.26 22.34
CA HIS A 6 -7.97 -9.83 22.16
C HIS A 6 -6.62 -9.22 21.80
N ILE A 7 -6.27 -9.19 20.50
CA ILE A 7 -5.07 -8.50 20.01
C ILE A 7 -5.28 -7.01 20.29
N PRO A 8 -4.53 -6.40 21.22
CA PRO A 8 -4.74 -5.00 21.54
C PRO A 8 -4.38 -4.14 20.33
N ARG A 9 -5.20 -3.13 20.03
CA ARG A 9 -5.03 -2.20 18.89
C ARG A 9 -3.62 -1.59 18.75
N HIS A 10 -2.86 -1.54 19.84
CA HIS A 10 -1.51 -0.95 19.89
C HIS A 10 -0.36 -1.93 19.59
N MET A 11 -0.62 -3.23 19.43
CA MET A 11 0.44 -4.24 19.23
C MET A 11 0.55 -4.78 17.80
N LEU A 12 -0.48 -4.63 16.95
CA LEU A 12 -0.41 -5.12 15.59
C LEU A 12 0.26 -4.10 14.66
N LYS A 13 1.46 -4.44 14.15
CA LYS A 13 2.19 -3.60 13.19
C LYS A 13 2.46 -4.36 11.90
N ILE A 14 1.88 -3.89 10.81
CA ILE A 14 2.33 -4.26 9.46
C ILE A 14 3.74 -3.69 9.20
N ARG A 15 4.61 -4.48 8.59
CA ARG A 15 6.02 -4.14 8.28
C ARG A 15 6.11 -3.14 7.13
N LYS A 16 5.81 -1.88 7.45
CA LYS A 16 5.89 -0.75 6.51
C LYS A 16 7.30 -0.56 5.94
N ASP A 17 8.34 -0.87 6.70
CA ASP A 17 9.73 -0.87 6.25
C ASP A 17 9.96 -1.82 5.05
N LEU A 18 9.25 -2.94 4.98
CA LEU A 18 9.29 -3.85 3.83
C LEU A 18 8.41 -3.36 2.69
N LEU A 19 7.16 -2.96 2.99
CA LEU A 19 6.20 -2.53 1.97
C LEU A 19 6.68 -1.30 1.19
N TYR A 20 7.32 -0.34 1.86
CA TYR A 20 7.85 0.87 1.23
C TYR A 20 9.11 0.62 0.39
N ARG A 21 9.71 -0.57 0.46
CA ARG A 21 10.80 -0.97 -0.46
C ARG A 21 10.28 -1.50 -1.80
N LEU A 22 8.98 -1.76 -1.92
CA LEU A 22 8.39 -2.30 -3.14
C LEU A 22 8.26 -1.23 -4.23
N ARG A 23 8.73 -1.57 -5.44
CA ARG A 23 8.27 -0.95 -6.69
C ARG A 23 7.23 -1.88 -7.29
N TRP A 24 5.96 -1.61 -6.97
CA TRP A 24 4.86 -2.52 -7.28
C TRP A 24 3.83 -1.83 -8.18
N PRO A 25 3.91 -2.08 -9.51
CA PRO A 25 2.86 -1.69 -10.44
C PRO A 25 1.68 -2.66 -10.28
N ILE A 26 0.64 -2.23 -9.57
CA ILE A 26 -0.36 -3.14 -9.00
C ILE A 26 -1.29 -3.78 -10.02
N LEU A 27 -1.37 -3.20 -11.23
CA LEU A 27 -2.17 -3.70 -12.35
C LEU A 27 -1.32 -4.29 -13.49
N SER A 28 0.00 -4.39 -13.32
CA SER A 28 0.92 -4.97 -14.32
C SER A 28 1.13 -6.47 -14.07
N SER A 29 2.09 -7.10 -14.76
CA SER A 29 2.47 -8.49 -14.47
C SER A 29 3.07 -8.63 -13.07
N LEU A 30 2.75 -9.72 -12.36
CA LEU A 30 3.36 -10.07 -11.08
C LEU A 30 4.91 -10.13 -11.16
N SER A 31 5.47 -10.53 -12.30
CA SER A 31 6.92 -10.58 -12.55
C SER A 31 7.58 -9.19 -12.64
N SER A 32 6.80 -8.12 -12.81
CA SER A 32 7.31 -6.75 -12.86
C SER A 32 7.50 -6.12 -11.48
N ILE A 33 7.06 -6.80 -10.41
CA ILE A 33 7.21 -6.31 -9.05
C ILE A 33 8.66 -6.47 -8.61
N GLN A 34 9.26 -5.36 -8.19
CA GLN A 34 10.63 -5.32 -7.70
C GLN A 34 10.67 -4.86 -6.24
N ILE A 35 11.75 -5.20 -5.55
CA ILE A 35 12.02 -4.75 -4.19
C ILE A 35 13.43 -4.19 -4.08
N SER A 36 13.57 -3.08 -3.36
CA SER A 36 14.86 -2.51 -3.00
C SER A 36 15.51 -3.32 -1.86
N THR A 37 16.63 -3.95 -2.19
CA THR A 37 17.50 -4.67 -1.25
C THR A 37 18.73 -3.84 -0.91
N GLY A 38 19.34 -4.09 0.25
CA GLY A 38 20.49 -3.32 0.74
C GLY A 38 20.10 -2.27 1.78
N PRO A 39 21.09 -1.65 2.44
CA PRO A 39 20.88 -0.69 3.50
C PRO A 39 20.29 0.62 2.94
N ILE A 40 19.36 1.21 3.70
CA ILE A 40 18.84 2.56 3.43
C ILE A 40 19.41 3.48 4.51
N SER A 41 20.25 4.41 4.09
CA SER A 41 20.88 5.37 5.02
C SER A 41 20.14 6.69 4.96
N LEU A 42 19.71 7.16 6.12
CA LEU A 42 19.05 8.45 6.28
C LEU A 42 19.94 9.37 7.11
N THR A 43 20.19 10.59 6.63
CA THR A 43 20.79 11.63 7.47
C THR A 43 19.69 12.46 8.10
N PHE A 44 19.86 12.70 9.40
CA PHE A 44 18.91 13.47 10.19
C PHE A 44 19.53 14.80 10.60
N ASP A 45 18.85 15.89 10.27
CA ASP A 45 19.16 17.19 10.83
C ASP A 45 18.42 17.36 12.15
N SER A 46 19.15 17.10 13.24
CA SER A 46 18.67 17.22 14.61
C SER A 46 18.21 18.64 14.96
N ALA A 47 18.74 19.68 14.30
CA ALA A 47 18.35 21.06 14.60
C ALA A 47 16.95 21.40 14.07
N ASN A 48 16.55 20.77 12.96
CA ASN A 48 15.27 21.01 12.30
C ASN A 48 14.28 19.85 12.42
N ASN A 49 14.64 18.80 13.15
CA ASN A 49 13.86 17.57 13.31
C ASN A 49 13.36 17.00 11.97
N ARG A 50 14.23 17.00 10.95
CA ARG A 50 13.90 16.60 9.58
C ARG A 50 15.00 15.73 8.98
N THR A 51 14.60 14.71 8.24
CA THR A 51 15.51 13.93 7.40
C THR A 51 15.94 14.77 6.20
N THR A 52 17.25 14.94 6.00
CA THR A 52 17.79 15.88 5.00
C THR A 52 18.33 15.20 3.76
N SER A 53 18.89 13.99 3.87
CA SER A 53 19.29 13.19 2.71
C SER A 53 18.88 11.73 2.83
N LEU A 54 18.79 11.09 1.67
CA LEU A 54 18.57 9.66 1.49
C LEU A 54 19.77 9.17 0.67
N ASP A 55 20.52 8.21 1.21
CA ASP A 55 21.58 7.53 0.48
C ASP A 55 21.14 6.09 0.17
N THR A 56 20.95 5.84 -1.12
CA THR A 56 20.54 4.56 -1.70
C THR A 56 21.62 3.96 -2.59
N SER A 57 22.86 4.45 -2.51
CA SER A 57 23.99 4.02 -3.36
C SER A 57 24.30 2.52 -3.25
N GLN A 58 24.00 1.91 -2.10
CA GLN A 58 24.16 0.48 -1.85
C GLN A 58 22.87 -0.32 -2.02
N THR A 59 21.78 0.33 -2.45
CA THR A 59 20.55 -0.39 -2.72
C THR A 59 20.56 -0.95 -4.13
N SER A 60 19.94 -2.12 -4.31
CA SER A 60 19.74 -2.75 -5.61
C SER A 60 18.28 -3.15 -5.75
N LEU A 61 17.72 -2.92 -6.95
CA LEU A 61 16.38 -3.38 -7.30
C LEU A 61 16.47 -4.77 -7.89
N VAL A 62 15.75 -5.70 -7.29
CA VAL A 62 15.67 -7.10 -7.74
C VAL A 62 14.21 -7.52 -7.85
N PRO A 63 13.86 -8.52 -8.67
CA PRO A 63 12.52 -9.09 -8.68
C PRO A 63 12.12 -9.58 -7.28
N LEU A 64 10.89 -9.24 -6.82
CA LEU A 64 10.44 -9.56 -5.46
C LEU A 64 10.53 -11.05 -5.17
N PHE A 65 9.97 -11.89 -6.05
CA PHE A 65 9.88 -13.33 -5.85
C PHE A 65 11.22 -14.07 -6.04
N SER A 66 12.30 -13.35 -6.29
CA SER A 66 13.68 -13.88 -6.25
C SER A 66 14.47 -13.35 -5.04
N SER A 67 13.87 -12.48 -4.22
CA SER A 67 14.49 -11.89 -3.05
C SER A 67 14.11 -12.66 -1.78
N PRO A 68 15.07 -12.94 -0.86
CA PRO A 68 14.76 -13.51 0.46
C PRO A 68 13.78 -12.65 1.28
N LEU A 69 13.66 -11.35 0.98
CA LEU A 69 12.70 -10.48 1.64
C LEU A 69 11.24 -10.88 1.37
N ALA A 70 10.96 -11.61 0.29
CA ALA A 70 9.62 -12.13 0.02
C ALA A 70 9.18 -13.14 1.10
N ASP A 71 10.11 -13.85 1.74
CA ASP A 71 9.80 -14.86 2.75
C ASP A 71 9.70 -14.27 4.17
N ASN A 72 9.99 -12.98 4.35
CA ASN A 72 9.88 -12.32 5.64
C ASN A 72 8.41 -12.20 6.08
N SER A 73 8.14 -12.42 7.37
CA SER A 73 6.84 -12.12 7.98
C SER A 73 6.47 -10.66 7.75
N LEU A 74 5.26 -10.44 7.22
CA LEU A 74 4.73 -9.11 6.95
C LEU A 74 4.24 -8.41 8.23
N PHE A 75 3.92 -9.16 9.27
CA PHE A 75 3.39 -8.61 10.53
C PHE A 75 4.37 -8.79 11.68
N ASN A 76 4.32 -7.86 12.63
CA ASN A 76 4.98 -7.94 13.92
C ASN A 76 3.96 -7.59 15.03
N PRO A 77 3.60 -8.55 15.93
CA PRO A 77 3.99 -9.97 15.88
C PRO A 77 3.48 -10.68 14.61
N PRO A 78 4.08 -11.81 14.20
CA PRO A 78 3.64 -12.57 13.03
C PRO A 78 2.16 -12.99 13.13
N LEU A 79 1.44 -12.91 12.01
CA LEU A 79 0.05 -13.36 11.88
C LEU A 79 -0.06 -14.44 10.83
N SER A 80 -0.84 -15.49 11.10
CA SER A 80 -1.25 -16.49 10.10
C SER A 80 -2.53 -16.11 9.35
N ARG A 81 -3.24 -15.07 9.81
CA ARG A 81 -4.55 -14.66 9.27
C ARG A 81 -4.71 -13.14 9.18
N VAL A 82 -5.27 -12.70 8.06
CA VAL A 82 -5.85 -11.36 7.86
C VAL A 82 -7.29 -11.56 7.37
N ASP A 83 -8.25 -11.02 8.12
CA ASP A 83 -9.67 -11.23 7.86
C ASP A 83 -10.16 -10.46 6.65
N GLU A 84 -9.70 -9.21 6.51
CA GLU A 84 -10.23 -8.28 5.51
C GLU A 84 -9.10 -7.45 4.91
N ILE A 85 -8.84 -7.62 3.61
CA ILE A 85 -7.97 -6.76 2.82
C ILE A 85 -8.82 -5.99 1.83
N CYS A 86 -8.81 -4.67 1.95
CA CYS A 86 -9.66 -3.77 1.18
C CYS A 86 -8.81 -2.88 0.26
N MET A 87 -9.37 -2.51 -0.88
CA MET A 87 -8.86 -1.37 -1.66
C MET A 87 -9.36 -0.11 -0.96
N SER A 88 -8.44 0.68 -0.42
CA SER A 88 -8.79 1.81 0.45
C SER A 88 -9.74 2.78 -0.23
N GLU A 89 -9.50 3.09 -1.49
CA GLU A 89 -10.32 4.05 -2.25
C GLU A 89 -11.75 3.56 -2.43
N CYS A 90 -11.95 2.27 -2.68
CA CYS A 90 -13.27 1.68 -2.80
C CYS A 90 -13.99 1.67 -1.44
N ALA A 91 -13.28 1.32 -0.36
CA ALA A 91 -13.84 1.33 0.99
C ALA A 91 -14.24 2.76 1.41
N GLU A 92 -13.37 3.75 1.20
CA GLU A 92 -13.65 5.16 1.50
C GLU A 92 -14.84 5.69 0.70
N ARG A 93 -14.98 5.29 -0.57
CA ARG A 93 -16.15 5.64 -1.38
C ARG A 93 -17.43 5.05 -0.81
N GLN A 94 -17.40 3.79 -0.38
CA GLN A 94 -18.55 3.16 0.26
C GLN A 94 -18.92 3.90 1.55
N ASP A 95 -17.96 4.17 2.43
CA ASP A 95 -18.18 4.94 3.66
C ASP A 95 -18.76 6.34 3.37
N TYR A 96 -18.28 7.00 2.31
CA TYR A 96 -18.79 8.30 1.89
C TYR A 96 -20.25 8.21 1.40
N TYR A 97 -20.62 7.21 0.59
CA TYR A 97 -21.99 7.08 0.10
C TYR A 97 -22.97 6.63 1.20
N GLU A 98 -22.55 5.70 2.06
CA GLU A 98 -23.35 5.26 3.21
C GLU A 98 -23.63 6.42 4.19
N SER A 99 -22.65 7.29 4.44
CA SER A 99 -22.83 8.49 5.27
C SER A 99 -23.73 9.57 4.64
N HIS A 100 -24.09 9.42 3.37
CA HIS A 100 -24.99 10.33 2.63
C HIS A 100 -26.27 9.62 2.16
N ASP A 101 -26.64 8.49 2.77
CA ASP A 101 -27.84 7.70 2.48
C ASP A 101 -27.95 7.22 1.01
N VAL A 102 -26.80 7.10 0.32
CA VAL A 102 -26.71 6.52 -1.02
C VAL A 102 -26.19 5.08 -0.90
N PHE A 103 -27.06 4.09 -1.09
CA PHE A 103 -26.70 2.67 -0.85
C PHE A 103 -26.44 1.87 -2.14
N ASP A 104 -26.39 2.54 -3.29
CA ASP A 104 -26.29 1.88 -4.59
C ASP A 104 -24.86 1.39 -4.90
N TYR A 105 -23.85 1.99 -4.28
CA TYR A 105 -22.47 1.55 -4.42
C TYR A 105 -22.12 0.49 -3.40
N LYS A 106 -21.42 -0.56 -3.84
CA LYS A 106 -20.80 -1.55 -2.98
C LYS A 106 -19.35 -1.71 -3.38
N ALA A 107 -18.43 -1.57 -2.43
CA ALA A 107 -17.04 -1.89 -2.67
C ALA A 107 -16.90 -3.39 -2.98
N PRO A 108 -15.84 -3.79 -3.70
CA PRO A 108 -15.52 -5.20 -3.88
C PRO A 108 -15.39 -5.95 -2.56
N THR A 109 -15.76 -7.24 -2.59
CA THR A 109 -15.69 -8.09 -1.40
C THR A 109 -14.24 -8.15 -0.89
N PRO A 110 -13.99 -7.84 0.39
CA PRO A 110 -12.64 -7.88 0.94
C PRO A 110 -11.98 -9.25 0.77
N LEU A 111 -10.69 -9.24 0.45
CA LEU A 111 -9.86 -10.45 0.38
C LEU A 111 -9.50 -10.92 1.80
N SER A 112 -9.55 -12.21 2.06
CA SER A 112 -9.01 -12.81 3.29
C SER A 112 -7.78 -13.67 2.97
N ILE A 113 -6.76 -13.61 3.82
CA ILE A 113 -5.59 -14.50 3.75
C ILE A 113 -5.54 -15.32 5.04
N HIS A 114 -5.42 -16.65 4.93
CA HIS A 114 -5.33 -17.54 6.08
C HIS A 114 -4.44 -18.75 5.78
N ASN A 115 -3.35 -18.86 6.53
CA ASN A 115 -2.45 -20.00 6.51
C ASN A 115 -2.93 -21.04 7.52
N ALA A 116 -3.46 -22.16 7.01
CA ALA A 116 -4.06 -23.22 7.83
C ALA A 116 -3.06 -23.98 8.72
N ASP A 117 -1.76 -23.83 8.45
CA ASP A 117 -0.65 -24.41 9.21
C ASP A 117 -0.10 -23.47 10.29
N ASP A 118 -0.82 -22.38 10.57
CA ASP A 118 -0.43 -21.30 11.49
C ASP A 118 0.90 -20.62 11.13
N SER A 119 1.40 -20.81 9.91
CA SER A 119 2.62 -20.14 9.44
C SER A 119 2.37 -18.63 9.24
N PRO A 120 3.38 -17.77 9.50
CA PRO A 120 3.26 -16.35 9.24
C PRO A 120 2.95 -16.01 7.78
N ILE A 121 2.06 -15.03 7.57
CA ILE A 121 1.85 -14.41 6.26
C ILE A 121 3.13 -13.67 5.87
N THR A 122 3.72 -14.09 4.75
CA THR A 122 4.95 -13.50 4.22
C THR A 122 4.64 -12.29 3.32
N LEU A 123 5.66 -11.46 3.09
CA LEU A 123 5.56 -10.34 2.15
C LEU A 123 5.18 -10.81 0.74
N GLY A 124 5.82 -11.87 0.25
CA GLY A 124 5.57 -12.43 -1.07
C GLY A 124 4.16 -12.95 -1.23
N GLN A 125 3.64 -13.67 -0.23
CA GLN A 125 2.26 -14.14 -0.22
C GLN A 125 1.28 -12.97 -0.25
N PHE A 126 1.43 -12.00 0.64
CA PHE A 126 0.56 -10.82 0.67
C PHE A 126 0.57 -10.08 -0.66
N VAL A 127 1.75 -9.86 -1.25
CA VAL A 127 1.87 -9.16 -2.54
C VAL A 127 1.18 -9.95 -3.65
N ALA A 128 1.35 -11.27 -3.72
CA ALA A 128 0.72 -12.10 -4.75
C ALA A 128 -0.82 -12.07 -4.66
N GLU A 129 -1.36 -12.27 -3.44
CA GLU A 129 -2.81 -12.32 -3.20
C GLU A 129 -3.46 -10.95 -3.45
N VAL A 130 -2.86 -9.87 -2.94
CA VAL A 130 -3.38 -8.52 -3.16
C VAL A 130 -3.25 -8.11 -4.63
N HIS A 131 -2.18 -8.49 -5.31
CA HIS A 131 -2.02 -8.22 -6.74
C HIS A 131 -3.14 -8.89 -7.56
N ALA A 132 -3.41 -10.17 -7.29
CA ALA A 132 -4.52 -10.89 -7.93
C ALA A 132 -5.89 -10.26 -7.61
N TYR A 133 -6.09 -9.80 -6.37
CA TYR A 133 -7.31 -9.11 -5.95
C TYR A 133 -7.54 -7.81 -6.72
N TYR A 134 -6.50 -6.99 -6.90
CA TYR A 134 -6.58 -5.75 -7.68
C TYR A 134 -6.83 -6.02 -9.18
N LEU A 135 -6.18 -7.03 -9.76
CA LEU A 135 -6.42 -7.43 -11.15
C LEU A 135 -7.87 -7.89 -11.38
N THR A 136 -8.42 -8.66 -10.44
CA THR A 136 -9.81 -9.14 -10.49
C THR A 136 -10.81 -7.98 -10.40
N ASN A 137 -10.45 -6.90 -9.71
CA ASN A 137 -11.31 -5.75 -9.46
C ASN A 137 -10.86 -4.47 -10.17
N VAL A 138 -10.17 -4.61 -11.31
CA VAL A 138 -9.57 -3.49 -12.06
C VAL A 138 -10.59 -2.41 -12.44
N THR A 139 -11.80 -2.81 -12.82
CA THR A 139 -12.87 -1.86 -13.19
C THR A 139 -13.24 -0.98 -12.02
N ALA A 140 -13.46 -1.57 -10.83
CA ALA A 140 -13.87 -0.83 -9.65
C ALA A 140 -12.82 0.21 -9.22
N ILE A 141 -11.53 -0.17 -9.18
CA ILE A 141 -10.48 0.78 -8.79
C ILE A 141 -10.26 1.88 -9.85
N LYS A 142 -10.38 1.55 -11.15
CA LYS A 142 -10.31 2.55 -12.23
C LYS A 142 -11.46 3.55 -12.14
N GLU A 143 -12.68 3.11 -11.89
CA GLU A 143 -13.85 3.99 -11.73
C GLU A 143 -13.67 4.96 -10.55
N VAL A 144 -13.26 4.46 -9.38
CA VAL A 144 -13.04 5.30 -8.20
C VAL A 144 -11.91 6.31 -8.43
N LYS A 145 -10.81 5.91 -9.06
CA LYS A 145 -9.72 6.84 -9.38
C LYS A 145 -10.13 7.85 -10.46
N ALA A 146 -10.91 7.46 -11.47
CA ALA A 146 -11.35 8.37 -12.52
C ALA A 146 -12.16 9.56 -11.98
N GLU A 147 -12.88 9.39 -10.87
CA GLU A 147 -13.63 10.47 -10.21
C GLU A 147 -12.74 11.52 -9.56
N THR A 148 -11.55 11.14 -9.12
CA THR A 148 -10.63 12.01 -8.36
C THR A 148 -9.37 12.41 -9.14
N TYR A 149 -9.11 11.76 -10.28
CA TYR A 149 -7.93 12.04 -11.11
C TYR A 149 -8.04 13.38 -11.84
N GLY A 150 -9.16 13.63 -12.53
CA GLY A 150 -9.41 14.87 -13.26
C GLY A 150 -8.60 15.03 -14.57
N VAL A 151 -8.99 16.00 -15.39
CA VAL A 151 -8.39 16.26 -16.72
C VAL A 151 -7.23 17.26 -16.59
N PRO A 152 -6.07 17.06 -17.25
CA PRO A 152 -4.99 18.05 -17.24
C PRO A 152 -5.47 19.43 -17.72
N ASN A 153 -4.96 20.50 -17.11
CA ASN A 153 -5.29 21.87 -17.50
C ASN A 153 -4.03 22.71 -17.82
N GLU A 154 -4.25 23.92 -18.36
CA GLU A 154 -3.18 24.80 -18.88
C GLU A 154 -2.18 25.25 -17.80
N SER A 155 -2.55 25.23 -16.52
CA SER A 155 -1.65 25.58 -15.42
C SER A 155 -0.74 24.43 -14.98
N GLY A 156 -0.77 23.29 -15.68
CA GLY A 156 -0.06 22.07 -15.30
C GLY A 156 -0.71 21.33 -14.12
N GLY A 157 -1.92 21.75 -13.72
CA GLY A 157 -2.75 21.07 -12.73
C GLY A 157 -3.76 20.13 -13.38
N ARG A 158 -4.76 19.73 -12.59
CA ARG A 158 -5.87 18.88 -13.04
C ARG A 158 -7.19 19.49 -12.61
N THR A 159 -8.19 19.40 -13.47
CA THR A 159 -9.56 19.85 -13.20
C THR A 159 -10.45 18.63 -12.98
N ILE A 160 -10.95 18.48 -11.75
CA ILE A 160 -11.92 17.45 -11.38
C ILE A 160 -13.31 18.03 -11.61
N THR A 161 -14.11 17.39 -12.47
CA THR A 161 -15.50 17.80 -12.72
C THR A 161 -16.44 16.74 -12.19
N CYS A 162 -17.26 17.11 -11.20
CA CYS A 162 -18.25 16.20 -10.63
C CYS A 162 -19.16 15.62 -11.72
N GLY A 163 -19.39 14.31 -11.70
CA GLY A 163 -20.19 13.58 -12.70
C GLY A 163 -19.51 13.38 -14.05
N LYS A 164 -18.25 13.78 -14.23
CA LYS A 164 -17.46 13.54 -15.44
C LYS A 164 -16.12 12.88 -15.08
N PRO A 165 -16.15 11.62 -14.61
CA PRO A 165 -14.93 10.88 -14.31
C PRO A 165 -14.08 10.72 -15.57
N TRP A 166 -12.77 10.81 -15.42
CA TRP A 166 -11.84 10.63 -16.52
C TRP A 166 -10.51 10.08 -16.03
N LEU A 167 -10.00 9.10 -16.77
CA LEU A 167 -8.73 8.44 -16.53
C LEU A 167 -8.15 7.98 -17.87
N PRO A 168 -6.85 8.16 -18.16
CA PRO A 168 -6.22 7.57 -19.34
C PRO A 168 -6.27 6.04 -19.29
N ASP A 169 -6.45 5.39 -20.43
CA ASP A 169 -6.59 3.93 -20.50
C ASP A 169 -5.32 3.20 -20.04
N ASP A 170 -4.16 3.79 -20.33
CA ASP A 170 -2.80 3.28 -20.11
C ASP A 170 -2.10 3.86 -18.87
N VAL A 171 -2.82 4.59 -18.02
CA VAL A 171 -2.20 5.20 -16.83
C VAL A 171 -1.71 4.14 -15.83
N GLY A 172 -0.50 4.32 -15.32
CA GLY A 172 0.08 3.41 -14.33
C GLY A 172 -0.58 3.52 -12.95
N PHE A 173 -0.83 2.38 -12.32
CA PHE A 173 -1.28 2.27 -10.93
C PHE A 173 -0.19 1.61 -10.10
N TRP A 174 0.14 2.22 -8.97
CA TRP A 174 1.26 1.81 -8.14
C TRP A 174 0.84 1.69 -6.69
N PHE A 175 1.35 0.67 -6.00
CA PHE A 175 1.21 0.56 -4.55
C PHE A 175 1.74 1.83 -3.87
N HIS A 176 0.96 2.38 -2.95
CA HIS A 176 1.37 3.52 -2.14
C HIS A 176 1.71 3.09 -0.73
N ARG A 177 0.76 2.50 -0.02
CA ARG A 177 0.93 2.15 1.39
C ARG A 177 -0.13 1.15 1.80
N ALA A 178 0.12 0.48 2.92
CA ALA A 178 -0.91 -0.30 3.59
C ALA A 178 -0.93 0.00 5.08
N PHE A 179 -2.12 -0.09 5.66
CA PHE A 179 -2.33 0.08 7.09
C PHE A 179 -3.13 -1.10 7.62
N SER A 180 -2.72 -1.62 8.77
CA SER A 180 -3.47 -2.64 9.51
C SER A 180 -4.18 -2.02 10.70
N VAL A 181 -5.41 -2.45 10.96
CA VAL A 181 -6.16 -2.13 12.17
C VAL A 181 -6.78 -3.39 12.76
N GLY A 182 -6.68 -3.53 14.08
CA GLY A 182 -7.43 -4.53 14.84
C GLY A 182 -8.80 -3.97 15.22
N LEU A 183 -9.88 -4.59 14.74
CA LEU A 183 -11.26 -4.21 15.04
C LEU A 183 -12.02 -5.45 15.51
N GLU A 184 -12.50 -5.45 16.75
CA GLU A 184 -13.40 -6.49 17.27
C GLU A 184 -12.86 -7.93 17.08
N GLY A 185 -11.56 -8.14 17.32
CA GLY A 185 -10.90 -9.43 17.14
C GLY A 185 -10.55 -9.79 15.69
N LYS A 186 -10.90 -8.94 14.72
CA LYS A 186 -10.50 -9.07 13.31
C LYS A 186 -9.31 -8.19 12.97
N VAL A 187 -8.53 -8.64 12.00
CA VAL A 187 -7.46 -7.86 11.38
C VAL A 187 -7.91 -7.38 10.00
N ARG A 188 -8.03 -6.05 9.85
CA ARG A 188 -8.28 -5.40 8.56
C ARG A 188 -7.01 -4.74 8.06
N VAL A 189 -6.71 -4.90 6.77
CA VAL A 189 -5.65 -4.18 6.05
C VAL A 189 -6.27 -3.37 4.93
N SER A 190 -6.01 -2.07 4.92
CA SER A 190 -6.39 -1.19 3.81
C SER A 190 -5.16 -0.92 2.96
N VAL A 191 -5.27 -1.15 1.65
CA VAL A 191 -4.20 -0.95 0.66
C VAL A 191 -4.55 0.25 -0.19
N ASP A 192 -3.69 1.27 -0.17
CA ASP A 192 -3.83 2.49 -0.97
C ASP A 192 -2.97 2.38 -2.23
N VAL A 193 -3.46 2.95 -3.33
CA VAL A 193 -2.71 3.07 -4.58
C VAL A 193 -2.59 4.52 -5.03
N VAL A 194 -1.55 4.81 -5.80
CA VAL A 194 -1.39 6.08 -6.51
C VAL A 194 -1.49 5.85 -8.01
N VAL A 195 -1.86 6.89 -8.72
CA VAL A 195 -1.97 6.89 -10.18
C VAL A 195 -0.92 7.82 -10.74
N GLU A 196 -0.24 7.43 -11.82
CA GLU A 196 0.74 8.30 -12.47
C GLU A 196 0.16 9.67 -12.83
N GLY A 197 0.84 10.73 -12.41
CA GLY A 197 0.41 12.11 -12.60
C GLY A 197 -0.60 12.63 -11.56
N ASP A 198 -0.87 11.86 -10.50
CA ASP A 198 -1.60 12.33 -9.32
C ASP A 198 -0.74 13.26 -8.42
N ALA A 199 -1.30 13.69 -7.29
CA ALA A 199 -0.61 14.60 -6.36
C ALA A 199 0.68 14.02 -5.76
N TRP A 200 0.74 12.71 -5.55
CA TRP A 200 1.89 12.01 -4.94
C TRP A 200 3.01 11.77 -5.95
N THR A 201 2.67 11.68 -7.23
CA THR A 201 3.60 11.38 -8.33
C THR A 201 3.94 12.63 -9.16
N ARG A 202 3.64 13.84 -8.69
CA ARG A 202 3.93 15.11 -9.41
C ARG A 202 5.40 15.32 -9.76
N ARG A 203 6.32 14.75 -8.98
CA ARG A 203 7.78 14.79 -9.24
C ARG A 203 8.24 13.66 -10.17
N GLY A 204 7.31 12.95 -10.80
CA GLY A 204 7.56 11.72 -11.52
C GLY A 204 7.68 10.50 -10.60
N MET A 205 7.72 9.32 -11.21
CA MET A 205 7.76 8.05 -10.48
C MET A 205 9.06 7.86 -9.70
N GLU A 206 10.20 8.35 -10.18
CA GLU A 206 11.45 8.26 -9.40
C GLU A 206 11.39 9.12 -8.13
N GLY A 207 10.81 10.32 -8.19
CA GLY A 207 10.59 11.14 -6.99
C GLY A 207 9.63 10.49 -5.99
N PHE A 208 8.61 9.78 -6.48
CA PHE A 208 7.74 8.95 -5.65
C PHE A 208 8.52 7.80 -4.99
N TRP A 209 9.40 7.11 -5.73
CA TRP A 209 10.21 6.03 -5.17
C TRP A 209 11.25 6.49 -4.15
N GLU A 210 11.87 7.65 -4.35
CA GLU A 210 12.73 8.26 -3.33
C GLU A 210 11.96 8.55 -2.04
N MET A 211 10.72 9.03 -2.15
CA MET A 211 9.84 9.23 -0.99
C MET A 211 9.54 7.88 -0.30
N GLN A 212 9.22 6.85 -1.06
CA GLN A 212 8.95 5.51 -0.52
C GLN A 212 10.17 4.95 0.23
N LEU A 213 11.35 4.99 -0.37
CA LEU A 213 12.58 4.52 0.29
C LEU A 213 12.91 5.33 1.54
N ARG A 214 12.62 6.64 1.55
CA ARG A 214 12.74 7.44 2.78
C ARG A 214 11.79 6.95 3.86
N LEU A 215 10.53 6.67 3.52
CA LEU A 215 9.57 6.10 4.46
C LEU A 215 9.99 4.71 4.95
N ALA A 216 10.57 3.88 4.09
CA ALA A 216 11.14 2.59 4.48
C ALA A 216 12.21 2.76 5.55
N GLY A 217 13.20 3.64 5.32
CA GLY A 217 14.27 3.91 6.29
C GLY A 217 13.77 4.48 7.62
N VAL A 218 12.76 5.37 7.60
CA VAL A 218 12.15 5.90 8.84
C VAL A 218 11.49 4.78 9.66
N ASN A 219 10.79 3.85 9.00
CA ASN A 219 10.14 2.73 9.68
C ASN A 219 11.15 1.67 10.15
N GLU A 220 12.29 1.54 9.47
CA GLU A 220 13.39 0.67 9.88
C GLU A 220 14.07 1.18 11.16
N MET A 221 14.41 2.47 11.24
CA MET A 221 14.98 3.08 12.46
C MET A 221 14.02 3.03 13.65
N GLY A 222 12.72 3.25 13.40
CA GLY A 222 11.69 3.14 14.43
C GLY A 222 11.56 1.73 15.02
N ARG A 223 12.02 0.70 14.31
CA ARG A 223 12.05 -0.69 14.80
C ARG A 223 13.27 -0.96 15.67
N GLU A 224 14.42 -0.38 15.35
CA GLU A 224 15.68 -0.60 16.10
C GLU A 224 15.71 0.11 17.46
N THR A 225 14.82 1.08 17.66
CA THR A 225 14.74 1.91 18.87
C THR A 225 13.70 1.45 19.89
N MET A 226 12.96 0.36 19.60
CA MET A 226 11.99 -0.27 20.50
C MET A 226 12.50 -1.62 21.00
#